data_AF-A0A9E5YD56-F1
#
_entry.id   AF-A0A9E5YD56-F1
#
_cell.length_a   1.000
_cell.length_b   1.000
_cell.length_c   1.000
_cell.angle_alpha   90.00
_cell.angle_beta   90.00
_cell.angle_gamma   90.00
#
_symmetry.space_group_name_H-M   'P 1'
#
loop_
_entity.id
_entity.type
_entity.pdbx_description
1 polymer ?
#
loop_
_entity_poly.entity_id
_entity_poly.type
_entity_poly.pdbx_seq_one_letter_code
_entity_poly.pdbx_strand_id
1 'polypeptide(L)' 'MVNINVDKYSSFSQALKKFKIECRQSGLTSEIKRHQEYEKPAERKRKKKLKAIRRQRRKMLKLEKISKRY' A
#
# COMPACT_ATOMS: atom_id res chain seq x y z
N MET A 1 10.98 9.10 -0.16
CA MET A 1 10.55 10.37 0.45
C MET A 1 9.43 10.96 -0.39
N VAL A 2 8.39 11.52 0.23
CA VAL A 2 7.22 12.09 -0.46
C VAL A 2 7.33 13.61 -0.40
N ASN A 3 7.30 14.28 -1.55
CA ASN A 3 7.40 15.74 -1.65
C ASN A 3 6.16 16.30 -2.36
N ILE A 4 5.60 17.39 -1.85
CA ILE A 4 4.43 18.07 -2.43
C ILE A 4 4.69 19.57 -2.42
N ASN A 5 4.51 20.21 -3.58
CA ASN A 5 4.59 21.66 -3.71
C ASN A 5 3.24 22.27 -3.30
N VAL A 6 3.27 23.13 -2.29
CA VAL A 6 2.06 23.72 -1.70
C VAL A 6 1.41 24.73 -2.66
N ASP A 7 2.19 25.46 -3.45
CA ASP A 7 1.72 26.50 -4.38
C ASP A 7 0.81 25.98 -5.49
N LYS A 8 0.84 24.66 -5.75
CA LYS A 8 -0.03 24.01 -6.74
C LYS A 8 -1.45 23.77 -6.22
N TYR A 9 -1.73 24.09 -4.96
CA TYR A 9 -3.03 23.87 -4.31
C TYR A 9 -3.55 25.17 -3.71
N SER A 10 -4.85 25.42 -3.83
CA SER A 10 -5.47 26.66 -3.33
C SER A 10 -5.44 26.81 -1.81
N SER A 11 -5.23 25.72 -1.06
CA SER A 11 -5.20 25.75 0.41
C SER A 11 -4.24 24.71 0.98
N PHE A 12 -3.60 25.04 2.11
CA PHE A 12 -2.75 24.12 2.87
C PHE A 12 -3.46 22.80 3.21
N SER A 13 -4.74 22.87 3.60
CA SER A 13 -5.54 21.68 3.92
C SER A 13 -5.68 20.73 2.73
N GLN A 14 -5.73 21.27 1.51
CA GLN A 14 -5.79 20.48 0.28
C GLN A 14 -4.44 19.81 -0.02
N ALA A 15 -3.34 20.54 0.13
CA ALA A 15 -1.98 20.00 0.00
C ALA A 15 -1.72 18.89 1.04
N LEU A 16 -2.14 19.08 2.28
CA LEU A 16 -2.01 18.09 3.36
C LEU A 16 -2.81 16.82 3.09
N LYS A 17 -4.02 16.94 2.54
CA LYS A 17 -4.82 15.79 2.14
C LYS A 17 -4.12 14.99 1.05
N LYS A 18 -3.54 15.66 0.05
CA LYS A 18 -2.74 15.01 -0.99
C LYS A 18 -1.50 14.33 -0.41
N PHE A 19 -0.81 14.98 0.53
CA PHE A 19 0.35 14.39 1.21
C PHE A 19 0.01 13.10 1.92
N LYS A 20 -1.10 13.06 2.66
CA LYS A 20 -1.56 11.84 3.34
C LYS A 20 -1.89 10.72 2.35
N ILE A 21 -2.44 11.04 1.18
CA ILE A 21 -2.71 10.07 0.11
C ILE A 21 -1.39 9.52 -0.47
N GLU A 22 -0.45 10.40 -0.82
CA GLU A 22 0.85 10.02 -1.38
C GLU A 22 1.68 9.19 -0.38
N CYS A 23 1.68 9.53 0.91
CA CYS A 23 2.29 8.72 1.98
C CYS A 23 1.66 7.34 2.13
N ARG A 24 0.35 7.22 1.86
CA ARG A 24 -0.34 5.93 1.86
C ARG A 24 -0.02 5.13 0.60
N GLN A 25 0.04 5.78 -0.56
CA GLN A 25 0.30 5.16 -1.86
C GLN A 25 1.75 4.68 -2.00
N SER A 26 2.71 5.48 -1.52
CA SER A 26 4.12 5.11 -1.43
C SER A 26 4.38 3.93 -0.48
N GLY A 27 3.42 3.59 0.39
CA GLY A 27 3.55 2.47 1.31
C GLY A 27 4.45 2.75 2.52
N LEU A 28 4.86 4.01 2.72
CA LEU A 28 5.71 4.44 3.84
C LEU A 28 5.18 3.97 5.20
N THR A 29 3.88 4.09 5.42
CA THR A 29 3.22 3.62 6.66
C THR A 29 3.29 2.11 6.85
N SER A 30 3.33 1.33 5.77
CA SER A 30 3.50 -0.12 5.82
C SER A 30 4.95 -0.51 6.08
N GLU A 31 5.90 0.28 5.59
CA GLU A 31 7.33 0.07 5.85
C GLU A 31 7.67 0.36 7.31
N ILE A 32 7.20 1.48 7.86
CA ILE A 32 7.35 1.81 9.28
C ILE A 32 6.87 0.65 10.14
N LYS A 33 5.65 0.15 9.91
CA LYS A 33 5.10 -1.00 10.65
C LYS A 33 5.92 -2.30 10.49
N ARG A 34 6.55 -2.52 9.33
CA ARG A 34 7.40 -3.69 9.10
C ARG A 34 8.73 -3.59 9.83
N HIS A 35 9.23 -2.39 10.06
CA HIS A 35 10.51 -2.11 10.68
C HIS A 35 10.42 -1.80 12.18
N GLN A 36 9.21 -1.70 12.74
CA GLN A 36 8.97 -1.49 14.17
C GLN A 36 9.52 -2.64 15.04
N GLU A 37 9.51 -3.87 14.54
CA GLU A 37 9.98 -5.04 15.24
C GLU A 37 11.02 -5.79 14.42
N TYR A 38 11.99 -6.42 15.09
CA TYR A 38 12.92 -7.32 14.41
C TYR A 38 12.19 -8.59 13.99
N GLU A 39 12.02 -8.76 12.69
CA GLU A 39 11.56 -10.00 12.10
C GLU A 39 12.73 -10.81 11.54
N LYS A 40 12.90 -12.05 12.02
CA LYS A 40 13.93 -12.99 11.54
C LYS A 40 13.83 -13.14 10.01
N PRO A 41 14.96 -13.20 9.27
CA PRO A 41 14.94 -13.26 7.81
C PRO A 41 14.08 -14.39 7.23
N ALA A 42 14.04 -15.55 7.90
CA ALA A 42 13.19 -16.68 7.50
C ALA A 42 11.69 -16.35 7.59
N GLU A 43 11.26 -15.72 8.69
CA GLU A 43 9.88 -15.31 8.89
C GLU A 43 9.46 -14.22 7.91
N ARG A 44 10.34 -13.24 7.68
CA ARG A 44 10.13 -12.20 6.66
C ARG A 44 9.91 -12.79 5.27
N LYS A 45 10.73 -13.78 4.87
CA LYS A 45 10.57 -14.52 3.61
C LYS A 45 9.24 -15.26 3.57
N ARG A 46 8.86 -15.96 4.65
CA ARG A 46 7.59 -16.68 4.77
C ARG A 46 6.38 -15.73 4.64
N LYS A 47 6.35 -14.63 5.40
CA LYS A 47 5.27 -13.62 5.33
C LYS A 47 5.18 -12.99 3.94
N LYS A 48 6.31 -12.71 3.28
CA LYS A 48 6.33 -12.19 1.89
C LYS A 48 5.66 -13.15 0.91
N LYS A 49 5.99 -14.45 0.97
CA LYS A 49 5.37 -15.50 0.12
C LYS A 49 3.87 -15.60 0.37
N LEU A 50 3.45 -15.66 1.63
CA LEU A 50 2.02 -15.72 2.00
C LEU A 50 1.24 -14.48 1.51
N LYS A 51 1.83 -13.29 1.61
CA LYS A 51 1.22 -12.04 1.11
C LYS A 51 1.06 -12.05 -0.41
N ALA A 52 2.04 -12.58 -1.15
CA ALA A 52 1.95 -12.74 -2.60
C ALA A 52 0.83 -13.71 -3.02
N ILE A 53 0.76 -14.89 -2.38
CA ILE A 53 -0.31 -15.88 -2.62
C ILE A 53 -1.68 -15.27 -2.33
N ARG A 54 -1.85 -14.57 -1.19
CA ARG A 54 -3.09 -13.87 -0.86
C ARG A 54 -3.49 -12.83 -1.92
N ARG A 55 -2.52 -12.07 -2.46
CA ARG A 55 -2.77 -11.10 -3.54
C ARG A 55 -3.24 -11.79 -4.82
N GLN A 56 -2.59 -12.88 -5.22
CA GLN A 56 -2.97 -13.65 -6.40
C GLN A 56 -4.39 -14.22 -6.27
N ARG A 57 -4.70 -14.87 -5.14
CA ARG A 57 -6.05 -15.40 -4.87
C ARG A 57 -7.13 -14.33 -4.96
N ARG A 58 -6.90 -13.15 -4.36
CA ARG A 58 -7.82 -12.02 -4.46
C ARG A 58 -8.04 -11.55 -5.89
N LYS A 59 -6.99 -11.55 -6.73
CA LYS A 59 -7.10 -11.20 -8.15
C LYS A 59 -7.96 -12.21 -8.91
N MET A 60 -7.73 -13.51 -8.70
CA MET A 60 -8.52 -14.58 -9.34
C MET A 60 -10.00 -14.49 -8.96
N LEU A 61 -10.30 -14.38 -7.66
CA LEU A 61 -11.68 -14.21 -7.19
C LEU A 61 -12.37 -12.98 -7.79
N LYS A 62 -11.62 -11.89 -8.05
CA LYS A 62 -12.17 -10.71 -8.71
C LYS A 62 -12.49 -10.98 -10.18
N LEU A 63 -11.62 -11.70 -10.89
CA LEU A 63 -11.83 -12.08 -12.28
C LEU A 63 -13.00 -13.05 -12.44
N GLU A 64 -13.11 -14.07 -11.57
CA GLU A 64 -14.24 -14.99 -11.53
C GLU A 64 -15.56 -14.25 -11.33
N LYS A 65 -15.60 -13.28 -10.41
CA LYS A 65 -16.79 -12.45 -10.18
C LYS A 65 -17.17 -11.59 -11.38
N ILE A 66 -16.20 -11.12 -12.15
CA ILE A 66 -16.45 -10.35 -13.37
C ILE A 66 -16.97 -11.29 -14.47
N SER A 67 -16.33 -12.44 -14.65
CA SER A 67 -16.73 -13.44 -15.64
C SER A 67 -18.13 -14.01 -15.41
N LYS A 68 -18.57 -14.14 -14.15
CA LYS A 68 -19.92 -14.60 -13.81
C LYS A 68 -21.00 -13.51 -13.89
N ARG A 69 -20.60 -12.26 -14.16
CA ARG A 69 -21.51 -11.10 -14.27
C ARG A 69 -21.90 -10.83 -15.73
N TYR A 70 -21.10 -11.31 -16.68
CA TYR A 70 -21.46 -11.44 -18.09
C TYR A 70 -22.14 -12.79 -18.31
#